data_AF-A0A9N9J6R4-F1
#
_entry.id   AF-A0A9N9J6R4-F1
#
_cell.length_a   1.000
_cell.length_b   1.000
_cell.length_c   1.000
_cell.angle_alpha   90.00
_cell.angle_beta   90.00
_cell.angle_gamma   90.00
#
_symmetry.space_group_name_H-M   'P 1'
#
loop_
_entity.id
_entity.type
_entity.pdbx_description
1 polymer ?
#
loop_
_entity_poly.entity_id
_entity_poly.type
_entity_poly.pdbx_seq_one_letter_code
_entity_poly.pdbx_strand_id
1 'polypeptide(L)'
;MNNVVYDREALLRIVSTFPLIDNHCHNLLTSDASLICPLEVCFSEAHGDALKNMPQTSTLKRGVRQLAELYNCPPTLDNIKQVKALMSYIDIYKTCFKPTGIQALLLDDGLDALGDLMGVQSHVELVDVARRIVRIESIAEKTLYDLAMSATCKDQKVLNFEAFEESLKKQFETYAKSESVAAFKSIAAYRSGLNINCDSNPEAITVALKNIITDFKSLSDKKGSVKLVNKVLTDHILKPLIEKHPNAKFVLLHAAYPYTRQAGYLSSIYSNVYVDTDGHCHPESFYVAAIQGRAALSK
;
A
#
# COMPACT_ATOMS: atom_id res chain seq x y z
N MET A 1 25.58 -22.10 -32.08
CA MET A 1 24.64 -21.62 -31.06
C MET A 1 24.10 -22.84 -30.34
N ASN A 2 24.38 -23.02 -29.05
CA ASN A 2 23.82 -24.12 -28.28
C ASN A 2 22.32 -23.83 -28.10
N ASN A 3 21.45 -24.70 -28.61
CA ASN A 3 20.02 -24.66 -28.30
C ASN A 3 19.87 -24.98 -26.82
N VAL A 4 19.75 -23.94 -25.99
CA VAL A 4 19.30 -24.09 -24.61
C VAL A 4 17.83 -24.51 -24.69
N VAL A 5 17.58 -25.80 -24.48
CA VAL A 5 16.23 -26.31 -24.31
C VAL A 5 15.80 -25.91 -22.90
N TYR A 6 14.92 -24.92 -22.79
CA TYR A 6 14.33 -24.54 -21.52
C TYR A 6 13.42 -25.67 -21.03
N ASP A 7 13.71 -26.23 -19.86
CA ASP A 7 12.85 -27.22 -19.21
C ASP A 7 11.58 -26.52 -18.68
N ARG A 8 10.54 -26.53 -19.51
CA ARG A 8 9.22 -25.96 -19.19
C ARG A 8 8.63 -26.59 -17.92
N GLU A 9 8.82 -27.88 -17.71
CA GLU A 9 8.29 -28.58 -16.54
C GLU A 9 9.02 -28.14 -15.27
N ALA A 10 10.35 -27.92 -15.33
CA ALA A 10 11.08 -27.31 -14.22
C ALA A 10 10.57 -25.89 -13.92
N LEU A 11 10.33 -25.06 -14.94
CA LEU A 11 9.78 -23.71 -14.74
C LEU A 11 8.41 -23.75 -14.07
N LEU A 12 7.49 -24.60 -14.56
CA LEU A 12 6.15 -24.74 -13.97
C LEU A 12 6.20 -25.24 -12.52
N ARG A 13 7.09 -26.20 -12.22
CA ARG A 13 7.31 -26.65 -10.83
C ARG A 13 7.80 -25.51 -9.96
N ILE A 14 8.77 -24.72 -10.43
CA ILE A 14 9.28 -23.54 -9.70
C ILE A 14 8.14 -22.54 -9.46
N VAL A 15 7.43 -22.11 -10.50
CA VAL A 15 6.31 -21.17 -10.38
C VAL A 15 5.25 -21.67 -9.38
N SER A 16 4.99 -22.97 -9.33
CA SER A 16 3.96 -23.55 -8.46
C SER A 16 4.40 -23.73 -7.00
N THR A 17 5.70 -23.91 -6.73
CA THR A 17 6.20 -24.35 -5.42
C THR A 17 7.17 -23.40 -4.76
N PHE A 18 7.79 -22.48 -5.52
CA PHE A 18 8.79 -21.58 -4.96
C PHE A 18 8.13 -20.66 -3.93
N PRO A 19 8.79 -20.40 -2.79
CA PRO A 19 8.26 -19.51 -1.77
C PRO A 19 7.97 -18.11 -2.29
N LEU A 20 6.90 -17.49 -1.79
CA LEU A 20 6.50 -16.14 -2.18
C LEU A 20 7.02 -15.11 -1.18
N ILE A 21 7.38 -13.95 -1.72
CA ILE A 21 7.56 -12.72 -0.96
C ILE A 21 6.44 -11.80 -1.42
N ASP A 22 5.51 -11.49 -0.53
CA ASP A 22 4.55 -10.43 -0.79
C ASP A 22 5.26 -9.09 -0.57
N ASN A 23 5.56 -8.44 -1.68
CA ASN A 23 6.42 -7.26 -1.71
C ASN A 23 5.65 -5.96 -1.45
N HIS A 24 4.32 -6.00 -1.44
CA HIS A 24 3.50 -4.87 -1.02
C HIS A 24 2.12 -5.34 -0.56
N CYS A 25 1.92 -5.26 0.75
CA CYS A 25 0.62 -5.50 1.35
C CYS A 25 0.38 -4.55 2.52
N HIS A 26 -0.79 -4.64 3.11
CA HIS A 26 -1.17 -3.95 4.32
C HIS A 26 -1.24 -4.92 5.48
N ASN A 27 -1.10 -4.37 6.67
CA ASN A 27 -1.32 -5.06 7.91
C ASN A 27 -2.70 -5.71 7.91
N LEU A 28 -2.79 -6.92 8.47
CA LEU A 28 -4.06 -7.58 8.72
C LEU A 28 -4.89 -6.78 9.73
N LEU A 29 -6.21 -6.87 9.59
CA LEU A 29 -7.15 -6.33 10.57
C LEU A 29 -6.95 -6.99 11.94
N THR A 30 -7.26 -6.27 13.02
CA THR A 30 -7.44 -6.91 14.31
C THR A 30 -8.65 -7.88 14.26
N SER A 31 -8.72 -8.82 15.20
CA SER A 31 -9.84 -9.76 15.27
C SER A 31 -11.20 -9.04 15.31
N ASP A 32 -11.30 -7.97 16.10
CA ASP A 32 -12.53 -7.19 16.23
C ASP A 32 -12.89 -6.43 14.95
N ALA A 33 -11.89 -5.79 14.33
CA ALA A 33 -12.10 -5.09 13.06
C ALA A 33 -12.46 -6.06 11.92
N SER A 34 -11.92 -7.28 11.93
CA SER A 34 -12.25 -8.31 10.93
C SER A 34 -13.70 -8.80 11.02
N LEU A 35 -14.32 -8.81 12.21
CA LEU A 35 -15.71 -9.27 12.39
C LEU A 35 -16.72 -8.31 11.74
N ILE A 36 -16.39 -7.02 11.70
CA ILE A 36 -17.25 -5.97 11.13
C ILE A 36 -16.93 -5.68 9.66
N CYS A 37 -15.79 -6.16 9.16
CA CYS A 37 -15.33 -5.93 7.80
C CYS A 37 -16.08 -6.84 6.81
N PRO A 38 -16.81 -6.29 5.82
CA PRO A 38 -17.48 -7.10 4.80
C PRO A 38 -16.48 -7.84 3.93
N LEU A 39 -16.65 -9.15 3.72
CA LEU A 39 -15.76 -9.96 2.87
C LEU A 39 -15.67 -9.43 1.42
N GLU A 40 -16.70 -8.73 0.96
CA GLU A 40 -16.78 -8.11 -0.37
C GLU A 40 -15.63 -7.12 -0.65
N VAL A 41 -15.11 -6.45 0.38
CA VAL A 41 -14.01 -5.48 0.24
C VAL A 41 -12.69 -6.15 -0.16
N CYS A 42 -12.55 -7.47 0.06
CA CYS A 42 -11.38 -8.23 -0.41
C CYS A 42 -11.23 -8.24 -1.94
N PHE A 43 -12.30 -7.88 -2.65
CA PHE A 43 -12.39 -8.00 -4.10
C PHE A 43 -12.57 -6.66 -4.80
N SER A 44 -12.58 -5.54 -4.05
CA SER A 44 -12.77 -4.21 -4.60
C SER A 44 -12.48 -3.09 -3.63
N GLU A 45 -11.94 -2.00 -4.17
CA GLU A 45 -11.81 -0.68 -3.54
C GLU A 45 -13.14 0.08 -3.43
N ALA A 46 -14.28 -0.58 -3.70
CA ALA A 46 -15.60 0.05 -3.60
C ALA A 46 -16.04 0.18 -2.14
N HIS A 47 -16.72 1.29 -1.84
CA HIS A 47 -17.25 1.58 -0.51
C HIS A 47 -18.72 2.02 -0.61
N GLY A 48 -19.45 1.96 0.50
CA GLY A 48 -20.82 2.45 0.58
C GLY A 48 -21.75 1.78 -0.45
N ASP A 49 -22.57 2.57 -1.13
CA ASP A 49 -23.56 2.06 -2.09
C ASP A 49 -22.94 1.30 -3.26
N ALA A 50 -21.73 1.67 -3.71
CA ALA A 50 -21.04 0.99 -4.80
C ALA A 50 -20.70 -0.47 -4.45
N LEU A 51 -20.46 -0.77 -3.16
CA LEU A 51 -20.16 -2.11 -2.69
C LEU A 51 -21.35 -3.08 -2.92
N LYS A 52 -22.58 -2.56 -2.97
CA LYS A 52 -23.79 -3.37 -3.23
C LYS A 52 -23.78 -4.03 -4.60
N ASN A 53 -23.02 -3.52 -5.57
CA ASN A 53 -22.89 -4.10 -6.90
C ASN A 53 -21.81 -5.19 -6.99
N MET A 54 -20.99 -5.38 -5.95
CA MET A 54 -19.90 -6.35 -5.95
C MET A 54 -20.30 -7.79 -6.30
N PRO A 55 -21.47 -8.32 -5.85
CA PRO A 55 -21.98 -9.63 -6.25
C PRO A 55 -22.02 -9.88 -7.76
N GLN A 56 -22.08 -8.83 -8.57
CA GLN A 56 -22.15 -8.95 -10.02
C GLN A 56 -20.79 -9.03 -10.71
N THR A 57 -19.72 -8.64 -10.02
CA THR A 57 -18.36 -8.55 -10.61
C THR A 57 -17.75 -9.92 -10.88
N SER A 58 -16.92 -10.02 -11.93
CA SER A 58 -16.15 -11.22 -12.23
C SER A 58 -15.12 -11.53 -11.15
N THR A 59 -14.51 -10.50 -10.55
CA THR A 59 -13.54 -10.62 -9.46
C THR A 59 -14.13 -11.35 -8.26
N LEU A 60 -15.31 -10.91 -7.77
CA LEU A 60 -15.98 -11.59 -6.67
C LEU A 60 -16.40 -13.02 -7.06
N LYS A 61 -17.02 -13.21 -8.23
CA LYS A 61 -17.49 -14.54 -8.67
C LYS A 61 -16.35 -15.56 -8.77
N ARG A 62 -15.17 -15.13 -9.23
CA ARG A 62 -13.96 -15.96 -9.27
C ARG A 62 -13.43 -16.23 -7.86
N GLY A 63 -13.32 -15.19 -7.05
CA GLY A 63 -12.85 -15.28 -5.67
C GLY A 63 -13.69 -16.20 -4.79
N VAL A 64 -15.02 -16.11 -4.88
CA VAL A 64 -15.95 -16.97 -4.14
C VAL A 64 -15.75 -18.44 -4.46
N ARG A 65 -15.52 -18.81 -5.72
CA ARG A 65 -15.25 -20.22 -6.07
C ARG A 65 -13.94 -20.71 -5.43
N GLN A 66 -12.90 -19.89 -5.50
CA GLN A 66 -11.59 -20.23 -4.94
C GLN A 66 -11.59 -20.31 -3.41
N LEU A 67 -12.31 -19.40 -2.75
CA LEU A 67 -12.49 -19.44 -1.30
C LEU A 67 -13.36 -20.61 -0.87
N ALA A 68 -14.40 -20.96 -1.64
CA ALA A 68 -15.24 -22.11 -1.33
C ALA A 68 -14.47 -23.43 -1.47
N GLU A 69 -13.55 -23.53 -2.42
CA GLU A 69 -12.58 -24.64 -2.50
C GLU A 69 -11.67 -24.68 -1.27
N LEU A 70 -11.12 -23.53 -0.84
CA LEU A 70 -10.27 -23.43 0.36
C LEU A 70 -11.01 -23.88 1.63
N TYR A 71 -12.23 -23.38 1.82
CA TYR A 71 -13.06 -23.63 3.00
C TYR A 71 -13.88 -24.92 2.91
N ASN A 72 -13.76 -25.67 1.80
CA ASN A 72 -14.50 -26.89 1.53
C ASN A 72 -16.03 -26.72 1.74
N CYS A 73 -16.62 -25.72 1.11
CA CYS A 73 -18.05 -25.41 1.19
C CYS A 73 -18.66 -25.11 -0.19
N PRO A 74 -19.99 -25.04 -0.32
CA PRO A 74 -20.62 -24.66 -1.58
C PRO A 74 -20.21 -23.23 -2.03
N PRO A 75 -20.08 -22.96 -3.35
CA PRO A 75 -19.48 -21.73 -3.87
C PRO A 75 -20.43 -20.53 -3.84
N THR A 76 -20.88 -20.15 -2.64
CA THR A 76 -21.64 -18.93 -2.40
C THR A 76 -21.00 -18.11 -1.29
N LEU A 77 -21.19 -16.78 -1.35
CA LEU A 77 -20.63 -15.88 -0.36
C LEU A 77 -21.17 -16.17 1.05
N ASP A 78 -22.46 -16.54 1.16
CA ASP A 78 -23.09 -16.87 2.44
C ASP A 78 -22.50 -18.13 3.08
N ASN A 79 -22.22 -19.17 2.29
CA ASN A 79 -21.58 -20.39 2.81
C ASN A 79 -20.16 -20.09 3.34
N ILE A 80 -19.40 -19.24 2.64
CA ILE A 80 -18.08 -18.81 3.11
C ILE A 80 -18.20 -18.02 4.43
N LYS A 81 -19.14 -17.07 4.50
CA LYS A 81 -19.41 -16.29 5.73
C LYS A 81 -19.80 -17.20 6.90
N GLN A 82 -20.62 -18.22 6.66
CA GLN A 82 -21.03 -19.21 7.68
C GLN A 82 -19.84 -20.03 8.19
N VAL A 83 -18.97 -20.55 7.30
CA VAL A 83 -17.76 -21.28 7.72
C VAL A 83 -16.86 -20.38 8.55
N LYS A 84 -16.60 -19.15 8.09
CA LYS A 84 -15.77 -18.18 8.82
C LYS A 84 -16.32 -17.88 10.23
N ALA A 85 -17.64 -17.78 10.38
CA ALA A 85 -18.26 -17.52 11.68
C ALA A 85 -18.03 -18.64 12.72
N LEU A 86 -17.67 -19.84 12.27
CA LEU A 86 -17.36 -21.00 13.13
C LEU A 86 -15.86 -21.14 13.44
N MET A 87 -15.00 -20.31 12.83
CA MET A 87 -13.54 -20.38 12.97
C MET A 87 -13.03 -19.26 13.86
N SER A 88 -11.95 -19.51 14.59
CA SER A 88 -11.21 -18.41 15.22
C SER A 88 -10.52 -17.56 14.16
N TYR A 89 -10.26 -16.28 14.45
CA TYR A 89 -9.53 -15.41 13.53
C TYR A 89 -8.13 -15.96 13.19
N ILE A 90 -7.50 -16.61 14.15
CA ILE A 90 -6.21 -17.30 13.99
C ILE A 90 -6.32 -18.44 12.97
N ASP A 91 -7.36 -19.26 13.06
CA ASP A 91 -7.57 -20.36 12.13
C ASP A 91 -7.89 -19.87 10.72
N ILE A 92 -8.60 -18.74 10.59
CA ILE A 92 -8.92 -18.12 9.29
C ILE A 92 -7.63 -17.76 8.57
N TYR A 93 -6.74 -16.97 9.18
CA TYR A 93 -5.53 -16.55 8.47
C TYR A 93 -4.56 -17.73 8.27
N LYS A 94 -4.45 -18.69 9.20
CA LYS A 94 -3.59 -19.87 9.01
C LYS A 94 -4.07 -20.72 7.83
N THR A 95 -5.38 -20.87 7.70
CA THR A 95 -6.02 -21.56 6.57
C THR A 95 -5.71 -20.85 5.25
N CYS A 96 -5.77 -19.52 5.23
CA CYS A 96 -5.50 -18.73 4.03
C CYS A 96 -4.01 -18.73 3.65
N PHE A 97 -3.10 -18.56 4.61
CA PHE A 97 -1.66 -18.40 4.35
C PHE A 97 -0.94 -19.72 4.06
N LYS A 98 -1.31 -20.81 4.73
CA LYS A 98 -0.62 -22.10 4.58
C LYS A 98 -0.44 -22.56 3.11
N PRO A 99 -1.47 -22.51 2.23
CA PRO A 99 -1.31 -22.94 0.83
C PRO A 99 -0.59 -21.93 -0.07
N THR A 100 -0.36 -20.69 0.36
CA THR A 100 0.28 -19.67 -0.49
C THR A 100 1.79 -19.88 -0.60
N GLY A 101 2.41 -20.40 0.46
CA GLY A 101 3.87 -20.48 0.58
C GLY A 101 4.53 -19.10 0.73
N ILE A 102 3.80 -18.09 1.19
CA ILE A 102 4.36 -16.77 1.50
C ILE A 102 5.28 -16.91 2.73
N GLN A 103 6.53 -16.48 2.58
CA GLN A 103 7.55 -16.49 3.64
C GLN A 103 7.91 -15.10 4.13
N ALA A 104 7.57 -14.05 3.39
CA ALA A 104 7.82 -12.69 3.80
C ALA A 104 6.71 -11.74 3.38
N LEU A 105 6.41 -10.77 4.25
CA LEU A 105 5.47 -9.68 4.03
C LEU A 105 6.17 -8.33 4.16
N LEU A 106 6.01 -7.47 3.15
CA LEU A 106 6.44 -6.07 3.19
C LEU A 106 5.21 -5.17 3.32
N LEU A 107 5.03 -4.61 4.51
CA LEU A 107 3.76 -4.07 5.01
C LEU A 107 3.75 -2.54 5.00
N ASP A 108 2.87 -1.93 4.21
CA ASP A 108 2.53 -0.51 4.29
C ASP A 108 1.51 -0.26 5.39
N ASP A 109 2.00 0.32 6.49
CA ASP A 109 1.25 0.66 7.69
C ASP A 109 0.59 2.05 7.64
N GLY A 110 0.66 2.75 6.50
CA GLY A 110 0.07 4.07 6.30
C GLY A 110 -1.37 4.06 5.77
N LEU A 111 -2.08 2.92 5.80
CA LEU A 111 -3.45 2.81 5.31
C LEU A 111 -4.48 3.00 6.44
N ASP A 112 -5.09 4.18 6.51
CA ASP A 112 -6.10 4.51 7.53
C ASP A 112 -7.53 4.04 7.19
N ALA A 113 -7.74 3.41 6.03
CA ALA A 113 -9.08 3.23 5.45
C ALA A 113 -9.88 2.03 5.99
N LEU A 114 -9.23 1.05 6.61
CA LEU A 114 -9.83 -0.26 6.90
C LEU A 114 -10.15 -0.50 8.38
N GLY A 115 -9.93 0.49 9.25
CA GLY A 115 -10.13 0.37 10.70
C GLY A 115 -8.86 -0.05 11.41
N ASP A 116 -9.01 -0.78 12.53
CA ASP A 116 -7.89 -1.14 13.39
C ASP A 116 -7.05 -2.27 12.78
N LEU A 117 -5.77 -1.98 12.57
CA LEU A 117 -4.79 -2.90 11.97
C LEU A 117 -3.83 -3.45 13.02
N MET A 118 -3.38 -4.69 12.81
CA MET A 118 -2.31 -5.31 13.60
C MET A 118 -0.98 -4.57 13.41
N GLY A 119 -0.07 -4.68 14.38
CA GLY A 119 1.30 -4.17 14.22
C GLY A 119 2.10 -5.00 13.20
N VAL A 120 3.11 -4.39 12.56
CA VAL A 120 3.99 -5.08 11.59
C VAL A 120 4.58 -6.36 12.18
N GLN A 121 5.11 -6.28 13.41
CA GLN A 121 5.76 -7.42 14.07
C GLN A 121 4.79 -8.56 14.44
N SER A 122 3.49 -8.31 14.55
CA SER A 122 2.51 -9.37 14.82
C SER A 122 2.40 -10.40 13.67
N HIS A 123 2.91 -10.07 12.48
CA HIS A 123 2.86 -10.95 11.32
C HIS A 123 3.97 -12.02 11.30
N VAL A 124 5.00 -11.91 12.15
CA VAL A 124 6.08 -12.92 12.22
C VAL A 124 5.61 -14.27 12.78
N GLU A 125 4.41 -14.32 13.37
CA GLU A 125 3.75 -15.57 13.74
C GLU A 125 3.22 -16.34 12.52
N LEU A 126 3.14 -15.67 11.36
CA LEU A 126 2.55 -16.18 10.11
C LEU A 126 3.60 -16.48 9.04
N VAL A 127 4.64 -15.65 9.02
CA VAL A 127 5.70 -15.65 7.99
C VAL A 127 7.06 -15.49 8.65
N ASP A 128 8.11 -15.93 7.97
CA ASP A 128 9.47 -15.87 8.50
C ASP A 128 9.98 -14.42 8.66
N VAL A 129 9.53 -13.50 7.80
CA VAL A 129 9.96 -12.11 7.79
C VAL A 129 8.79 -11.14 7.58
N ALA A 130 8.59 -10.22 8.51
CA ALA A 130 7.67 -9.09 8.35
C ALA A 130 8.43 -7.76 8.48
N ARG A 131 8.40 -6.94 7.42
CA ARG A 131 9.10 -5.65 7.37
C ARG A 131 8.18 -4.52 6.93
N ARG A 132 8.52 -3.30 7.32
CA ARG A 132 7.73 -2.11 7.03
C ARG A 132 8.07 -1.52 5.66
N ILE A 133 7.06 -1.08 4.93
CA ILE A 133 7.15 -0.11 3.83
C ILE A 133 6.59 1.20 4.33
N VAL A 134 7.34 2.29 4.15
CA VAL A 134 6.91 3.61 4.63
C VAL A 134 6.25 4.41 3.51
N ARG A 135 4.99 4.82 3.71
CA ARG A 135 4.28 5.72 2.80
C ARG A 135 4.79 7.15 2.93
N ILE A 136 5.37 7.67 1.86
CA ILE A 136 5.99 9.01 1.81
C ILE A 136 4.96 10.09 2.13
N GLU A 137 3.75 9.96 1.57
CA GLU A 137 2.68 10.92 1.76
C GLU A 137 2.22 10.99 3.22
N SER A 138 2.21 9.87 3.96
CA SER A 138 1.87 9.88 5.39
C SER A 138 2.90 10.66 6.22
N ILE A 139 4.19 10.56 5.90
CA ILE A 139 5.23 11.38 6.55
C ILE A 139 4.99 12.87 6.23
N ALA A 140 4.76 13.19 4.96
CA ALA A 140 4.54 14.56 4.52
C ALA A 140 3.27 15.17 5.15
N GLU A 141 2.15 14.45 5.13
CA GLU A 141 0.87 14.85 5.71
C GLU A 141 0.98 15.10 7.21
N LYS A 142 1.67 14.21 7.95
CA LYS A 142 1.96 14.42 9.38
C LYS A 142 2.83 15.65 9.63
N THR A 143 3.89 15.82 8.84
CA THR A 143 4.79 16.96 8.96
C THR A 143 4.06 18.27 8.71
N LEU A 144 3.19 18.32 7.69
CA LEU A 144 2.34 19.47 7.39
C LEU A 144 1.36 19.75 8.54
N TYR A 145 0.76 18.70 9.12
CA TYR A 145 -0.14 18.83 10.27
C TYR A 145 0.56 19.46 11.48
N ASP A 146 1.72 18.92 11.88
CA ASP A 146 2.48 19.40 13.05
C ASP A 146 2.90 20.87 12.88
N LEU A 147 3.27 21.25 11.66
CA LEU A 147 3.62 22.61 11.29
C LEU A 147 2.40 23.55 11.29
N ALA A 148 1.27 23.13 10.72
CA ALA A 148 0.04 23.91 10.72
C ALA A 148 -0.49 24.15 12.15
N MET A 149 -0.39 23.14 13.02
CA MET A 149 -0.69 23.25 14.44
C MET A 149 0.23 24.25 15.14
N SER A 150 1.55 24.14 14.92
CA SER A 150 2.53 25.06 15.51
C SER A 150 2.31 26.52 15.09
N ALA A 151 1.96 26.75 13.82
CA ALA A 151 1.69 28.09 13.29
C ALA A 151 0.40 28.69 13.88
N THR A 152 -0.63 27.88 14.09
CA THR A 152 -1.90 28.31 14.68
C THR A 152 -1.74 28.67 16.16
N CYS A 153 -0.97 27.90 16.93
CA CYS A 153 -0.75 28.17 18.35
C CYS A 153 0.10 29.42 18.63
N LYS A 154 0.93 29.87 17.66
CA LYS A 154 1.86 31.00 17.84
C LYS A 154 1.41 32.30 17.17
N ASP A 155 0.18 32.36 16.65
CA ASP A 155 -0.31 33.46 15.79
C ASP A 155 0.64 33.83 14.64
N GLN A 156 1.47 32.88 14.20
CA GLN A 156 2.42 33.09 13.12
C GLN A 156 1.71 32.93 11.77
N LYS A 157 1.79 33.98 10.94
CA LYS A 157 1.17 34.02 9.61
C LYS A 157 1.96 33.28 8.52
N VAL A 158 3.15 32.75 8.84
CA VAL A 158 4.07 32.22 7.83
C VAL A 158 4.61 30.87 8.27
N LEU A 159 4.30 29.82 7.49
CA LEU A 159 5.04 28.58 7.55
C LEU A 159 6.42 28.81 6.95
N ASN A 160 7.47 28.45 7.68
CA ASN A 160 8.80 28.39 7.11
C ASN A 160 8.91 27.11 6.26
N PHE A 161 9.07 27.29 4.95
CA PHE A 161 9.28 26.20 4.01
C PHE A 161 10.53 25.39 4.35
N GLU A 162 11.61 26.05 4.76
CA GLU A 162 12.84 25.38 5.18
C GLU A 162 12.58 24.48 6.40
N ALA A 163 11.73 24.90 7.32
CA ALA A 163 11.36 24.09 8.48
C ALA A 163 10.53 22.85 8.08
N PHE A 164 9.70 22.95 7.04
CA PHE A 164 9.02 21.80 6.46
C PHE A 164 10.01 20.83 5.83
N GLU A 165 10.89 21.32 4.96
CA GLU A 165 11.89 20.48 4.29
C GLU A 165 12.84 19.82 5.28
N GLU A 166 13.30 20.55 6.29
CA GLU A 166 14.18 20.03 7.33
C GLU A 166 13.50 18.93 8.15
N SER A 167 12.25 19.17 8.59
CA SER A 167 11.49 18.17 9.35
C SER A 167 11.18 16.92 8.53
N LEU A 168 10.77 17.09 7.27
CA LEU A 168 10.52 15.99 6.34
C LEU A 168 11.78 15.17 6.09
N LYS A 169 12.90 15.86 5.81
CA LYS A 169 14.21 15.23 5.60
C LYS A 169 14.64 14.43 6.83
N LYS A 170 14.54 15.01 8.03
CA LYS A 170 14.92 14.35 9.28
C LYS A 170 14.10 13.08 9.52
N GLN A 171 12.78 13.13 9.32
CA GLN A 171 11.91 11.96 9.47
C GLN A 171 12.23 10.89 8.42
N PHE A 172 12.42 11.29 7.16
CA PHE A 172 12.80 10.36 6.09
C PHE A 172 14.13 9.66 6.39
N GLU A 173 15.18 10.41 6.75
CA GLU A 173 16.49 9.87 7.09
C GLU A 173 16.44 8.91 8.28
N THR A 174 15.56 9.19 9.25
CA THR A 174 15.35 8.29 10.39
C THR A 174 14.80 6.94 9.92
N TYR A 175 13.79 6.93 9.04
CA TYR A 175 13.26 5.70 8.48
C TYR A 175 14.24 5.00 7.53
N ALA A 176 14.99 5.75 6.74
CA ALA A 176 15.94 5.20 5.78
C ALA A 176 17.11 4.47 6.46
N LYS A 177 17.45 4.85 7.69
CA LYS A 177 18.47 4.19 8.52
C LYS A 177 17.92 3.04 9.37
N SER A 178 16.61 2.82 9.39
CA SER A 178 15.97 1.81 10.23
C SER A 178 16.02 0.43 9.58
N GLU A 179 16.56 -0.57 10.27
CA GLU A 179 16.61 -1.95 9.79
C GLU A 179 15.23 -2.62 9.65
N SER A 180 14.22 -2.07 10.34
CA SER A 180 12.83 -2.52 10.25
C SER A 180 12.11 -2.04 8.98
N VAL A 181 12.70 -1.09 8.25
CA VAL A 181 12.14 -0.52 7.01
C VAL A 181 12.81 -1.17 5.80
N ALA A 182 12.02 -1.81 4.95
CA ALA A 182 12.51 -2.44 3.72
C ALA A 182 12.57 -1.46 2.54
N ALA A 183 11.62 -0.53 2.48
CA ALA A 183 11.47 0.41 1.37
C ALA A 183 10.54 1.58 1.76
N PHE A 184 10.46 2.54 0.86
CA PHE A 184 9.46 3.60 0.82
C PHE A 184 8.51 3.36 -0.34
N LYS A 185 7.28 3.86 -0.25
CA LYS A 185 6.36 3.89 -1.37
C LYS A 185 5.66 5.23 -1.50
N SER A 186 5.18 5.49 -2.72
CA SER A 186 4.41 6.69 -3.02
C SER A 186 3.04 6.32 -3.59
N ILE A 187 2.01 7.04 -3.13
CA ILE A 187 0.66 7.06 -3.71
C ILE A 187 0.42 8.29 -4.61
N ALA A 188 1.49 8.96 -5.08
CA ALA A 188 1.41 10.15 -5.94
C ALA A 188 0.52 9.93 -7.18
N ALA A 189 0.57 8.73 -7.76
CA ALA A 189 -0.30 8.30 -8.87
C ALA A 189 -1.80 8.56 -8.57
N TYR A 190 -2.25 8.21 -7.36
CA TYR A 190 -3.65 8.36 -6.92
C TYR A 190 -4.02 9.80 -6.52
N ARG A 191 -3.03 10.66 -6.30
CA ARG A 191 -3.24 12.02 -5.80
C ARG A 191 -3.11 13.07 -6.88
N SER A 192 -2.02 13.04 -7.65
CA SER A 192 -1.70 14.07 -8.64
C SER A 192 -1.12 13.52 -9.95
N GLY A 193 -1.07 12.19 -10.09
CA GLY A 193 -0.44 11.51 -11.22
C GLY A 193 1.07 11.45 -11.10
N LEU A 194 1.72 10.80 -12.07
CA LEU A 194 3.18 10.59 -12.10
C LEU A 194 3.90 11.43 -13.17
N ASN A 195 3.25 12.46 -13.71
CA ASN A 195 3.93 13.44 -14.55
C ASN A 195 4.74 14.42 -13.68
N ILE A 196 5.77 13.93 -12.99
CA ILE A 196 6.51 14.66 -11.97
C ILE A 196 7.29 15.82 -12.62
N ASN A 197 6.94 17.06 -12.27
CA ASN A 197 7.63 18.23 -12.77
C ASN A 197 9.03 18.33 -12.13
N CYS A 198 10.04 18.53 -12.98
CA CYS A 198 11.43 18.63 -12.57
C CYS A 198 11.84 20.03 -12.12
N ASP A 199 11.05 21.05 -12.48
CA ASP A 199 11.33 22.45 -12.19
C ASP A 199 10.53 22.90 -10.97
N SER A 200 11.18 22.92 -9.82
CA SER A 200 10.61 23.46 -8.58
C SER A 200 10.49 24.99 -8.71
N ASN A 201 9.26 25.50 -8.66
CA ASN A 201 8.97 26.94 -8.56
C ASN A 201 8.76 27.30 -7.08
N PRO A 202 9.71 27.99 -6.42
CA PRO A 202 9.62 28.31 -4.98
C PRO A 202 8.38 29.13 -4.61
N GLU A 203 7.95 30.05 -5.48
CA GLU A 203 6.74 30.84 -5.27
C GLU A 203 5.50 29.94 -5.28
N ALA A 204 5.39 29.03 -6.24
CA ALA A 204 4.28 28.08 -6.35
C ALA A 204 4.20 27.14 -5.14
N ILE A 205 5.35 26.67 -4.65
CA ILE A 205 5.45 25.84 -3.44
C ILE A 205 4.98 26.63 -2.21
N THR A 206 5.44 27.87 -2.07
CA THR A 206 5.04 28.77 -0.97
C THR A 206 3.54 29.02 -0.98
N VAL A 207 2.94 29.24 -2.15
CA VAL A 207 1.48 29.40 -2.31
C VAL A 207 0.76 28.10 -1.92
N ALA A 208 1.24 26.95 -2.37
CA ALA A 208 0.64 25.66 -2.03
C ALA A 208 0.62 25.40 -0.52
N LEU A 209 1.71 25.73 0.19
CA LEU A 209 1.78 25.62 1.65
C LEU A 209 0.83 26.59 2.35
N LYS A 210 0.75 27.85 1.89
CA LYS A 210 -0.18 28.84 2.46
C LYS A 210 -1.64 28.40 2.34
N ASN A 211 -2.01 27.80 1.21
CA ASN A 211 -3.36 27.28 0.99
C ASN A 211 -3.68 26.16 1.99
N ILE A 212 -2.76 25.21 2.20
CA ILE A 212 -2.94 24.14 3.18
C ILE A 212 -3.19 24.69 4.60
N ILE A 213 -2.48 25.73 5.04
CA ILE A 213 -2.73 26.35 6.35
C ILE A 213 -4.11 26.98 6.42
N THR A 214 -4.49 27.68 5.34
CA THR A 214 -5.76 28.43 5.30
C THR A 214 -6.92 27.45 5.38
N ASP A 215 -6.85 26.37 4.61
CA ASP A 215 -7.80 25.27 4.66
C ASP A 215 -7.79 24.61 6.04
N PHE A 216 -6.60 24.38 6.62
CA PHE A 216 -6.47 23.80 7.96
C PHE A 216 -7.16 24.66 9.04
N LYS A 217 -7.00 25.99 9.02
CA LYS A 217 -7.70 26.90 9.96
C LYS A 217 -9.22 26.88 9.78
N SER A 218 -9.70 26.69 8.54
CA SER A 218 -11.14 26.51 8.30
C SER A 218 -11.66 25.17 8.83
N LEU A 219 -10.77 24.18 8.95
CA LEU A 219 -11.09 22.81 9.36
C LEU A 219 -10.88 22.56 10.85
N SER A 220 -10.18 23.43 11.60
CA SER A 220 -9.83 23.19 13.01
C SER A 220 -11.04 23.03 13.96
N ASP A 221 -12.25 23.34 13.51
CA ASP A 221 -13.50 23.04 14.21
C ASP A 221 -13.92 21.54 14.08
N LYS A 222 -13.20 20.76 13.27
CA LYS A 222 -13.34 19.32 13.08
C LYS A 222 -11.95 18.69 13.27
N LYS A 223 -11.86 17.45 13.77
CA LYS A 223 -10.59 16.68 13.79
C LYS A 223 -10.09 16.48 12.35
N GLY A 224 -9.41 17.46 11.78
CA GLY A 224 -8.98 17.47 10.38
C GLY A 224 -7.63 16.79 10.21
N SER A 225 -7.53 15.87 9.25
CA SER A 225 -6.25 15.39 8.73
C SER A 225 -5.83 16.24 7.52
N VAL A 226 -4.54 16.49 7.37
CA VAL A 226 -3.99 17.11 6.15
C VAL A 226 -3.86 16.02 5.10
N LYS A 227 -4.43 16.22 3.91
CA LYS A 227 -4.23 15.34 2.76
C LYS A 227 -3.35 15.99 1.72
N LEU A 228 -2.26 15.32 1.34
CA LEU A 228 -1.38 15.76 0.26
C LEU A 228 -2.03 15.41 -1.09
N VAL A 229 -2.70 16.40 -1.68
CA VAL A 229 -3.30 16.33 -3.03
C VAL A 229 -2.68 17.33 -3.99
N ASN A 230 -1.92 18.29 -3.47
CA ASN A 230 -1.32 19.35 -4.27
C ASN A 230 -0.16 18.78 -5.11
N LYS A 231 -0.26 18.94 -6.43
CA LYS A 231 0.74 18.43 -7.38
C LYS A 231 2.11 19.06 -7.18
N VAL A 232 2.17 20.37 -6.99
CA VAL A 232 3.44 21.10 -6.82
C VAL A 232 4.21 20.56 -5.61
N LEU A 233 3.52 20.33 -4.49
CA LEU A 233 4.13 19.76 -3.30
C LEU A 233 4.49 18.29 -3.48
N THR A 234 3.63 17.49 -4.12
CA THR A 234 3.90 16.07 -4.36
C THR A 234 5.16 15.89 -5.21
N ASP A 235 5.27 16.64 -6.31
CA ASP A 235 6.43 16.63 -7.20
C ASP A 235 7.70 17.08 -6.47
N HIS A 236 7.60 18.16 -5.69
CA HIS A 236 8.71 18.72 -4.91
C HIS A 236 9.22 17.77 -3.82
N ILE A 237 8.36 16.89 -3.31
CA ILE A 237 8.76 15.90 -2.29
C ILE A 237 9.36 14.67 -2.94
N LEU A 238 8.67 14.06 -3.90
CA LEU A 238 8.99 12.72 -4.38
C LEU A 238 10.34 12.69 -5.10
N LYS A 239 10.58 13.61 -6.03
CA LYS A 239 11.80 13.59 -6.85
C LYS A 239 13.07 13.82 -6.00
N PRO A 240 13.19 14.87 -5.18
CA PRO A 240 14.36 15.07 -4.35
C PRO A 240 14.62 13.94 -3.35
N LEU A 241 13.58 13.28 -2.84
CA LEU A 241 13.75 12.11 -1.99
C LEU A 241 14.40 10.95 -2.74
N ILE A 242 13.94 10.65 -3.96
CA ILE A 242 14.53 9.61 -4.82
C ILE A 242 15.99 9.92 -5.14
N GLU A 243 16.28 11.14 -5.60
CA GLU A 243 17.61 11.56 -6.04
C GLU A 243 18.64 11.64 -4.90
N LYS A 244 18.23 12.15 -3.72
CA LYS A 244 19.15 12.35 -2.59
C LYS A 244 19.40 11.06 -1.78
N HIS A 245 18.63 9.99 -2.02
CA HIS A 245 18.74 8.74 -1.27
C HIS A 245 18.88 7.52 -2.21
N PRO A 246 19.99 7.41 -2.97
CA PRO A 246 20.19 6.33 -3.93
C PRO A 246 20.22 4.93 -3.28
N ASN A 247 20.46 4.84 -1.97
CA ASN A 247 20.46 3.58 -1.21
C ASN A 247 19.08 3.21 -0.66
N ALA A 248 18.12 4.15 -0.63
CA ALA A 248 16.75 3.88 -0.23
C ALA A 248 15.95 3.35 -1.42
N LYS A 249 15.18 2.29 -1.21
CA LYS A 249 14.30 1.70 -2.25
C LYS A 249 12.97 2.43 -2.25
N PHE A 250 12.49 2.79 -3.43
CA PHE A 250 11.19 3.43 -3.65
C PHE A 250 10.32 2.52 -4.51
N VAL A 251 9.08 2.27 -4.10
CA VAL A 251 8.15 1.41 -4.83
C VAL A 251 6.93 2.22 -5.27
N LEU A 252 6.61 2.13 -6.57
CA LEU A 252 5.40 2.66 -7.18
C LEU A 252 4.39 1.53 -7.32
N LEU A 253 3.28 1.64 -6.58
CA LEU A 253 2.39 0.51 -6.37
C LEU A 253 1.37 0.30 -7.49
N HIS A 254 0.85 -0.91 -7.62
CA HIS A 254 -0.28 -1.26 -8.49
C HIS A 254 -0.05 -0.91 -9.97
N ALA A 255 1.19 -1.08 -10.43
CA ALA A 255 1.68 -0.61 -11.73
C ALA A 255 1.43 0.88 -11.96
N ALA A 256 1.22 1.64 -10.88
CA ALA A 256 0.70 3.00 -10.85
C ALA A 256 -0.52 3.22 -11.76
N TYR A 257 -1.38 2.22 -11.97
CA TYR A 257 -2.47 2.31 -12.94
C TYR A 257 -3.37 3.55 -12.69
N PRO A 258 -3.73 4.34 -13.73
CA PRO A 258 -3.45 4.15 -15.16
C PRO A 258 -2.13 4.78 -15.66
N TYR A 259 -1.24 5.21 -14.76
CA TYR A 259 0.05 5.87 -15.03
C TYR A 259 1.23 4.89 -15.21
N THR A 260 0.96 3.67 -15.69
CA THR A 260 1.98 2.62 -15.82
C THR A 260 3.15 3.02 -16.71
N ARG A 261 2.91 3.83 -17.74
CA ARG A 261 3.99 4.35 -18.60
C ARG A 261 4.95 5.26 -17.84
N GLN A 262 4.42 6.15 -17.01
CA GLN A 262 5.20 7.07 -16.18
C GLN A 262 5.96 6.31 -15.10
N ALA A 263 5.34 5.30 -14.48
CA ALA A 263 6.03 4.44 -13.52
C ALA A 263 7.18 3.68 -14.17
N GLY A 264 6.97 3.10 -15.37
CA GLY A 264 8.03 2.45 -16.14
C GLY A 264 9.15 3.40 -16.57
N TYR A 265 8.83 4.64 -16.92
CA TYR A 265 9.84 5.67 -17.17
C TYR A 265 10.66 5.95 -15.90
N LEU A 266 10.02 6.21 -14.77
CA LEU A 266 10.71 6.51 -13.51
C LEU A 266 11.63 5.36 -13.06
N SER A 267 11.18 4.11 -13.14
CA SER A 267 12.00 2.94 -12.78
C SER A 267 13.13 2.66 -13.78
N SER A 268 13.02 3.14 -15.03
CA SER A 268 14.10 3.06 -16.01
C SER A 268 15.20 4.12 -15.82
N ILE A 269 14.86 5.26 -15.18
CA ILE A 269 15.78 6.37 -14.94
C ILE A 269 16.48 6.24 -13.58
N TYR A 270 15.74 5.82 -12.54
CA TYR A 270 16.26 5.75 -11.18
C TYR A 270 16.47 4.29 -10.76
N SER A 271 17.72 3.88 -10.53
CA SER A 271 18.08 2.50 -10.17
C SER A 271 17.49 2.01 -8.85
N ASN A 272 17.01 2.93 -8.01
CA ASN A 272 16.39 2.67 -6.72
C ASN A 272 14.86 2.77 -6.74
N VAL A 273 14.24 2.94 -7.92
CA VAL A 273 12.78 2.97 -8.09
C VAL A 273 12.29 1.66 -8.72
N TYR A 274 11.30 1.05 -8.09
CA TYR A 274 10.69 -0.21 -8.48
C TYR A 274 9.19 -0.01 -8.72
N VAL A 275 8.58 -0.92 -9.47
CA VAL A 275 7.14 -0.95 -9.73
C VAL A 275 6.62 -2.31 -9.32
N ASP A 276 5.58 -2.34 -8.49
CA ASP A 276 4.87 -3.58 -8.16
C ASP A 276 3.50 -3.63 -8.86
N THR A 277 2.72 -4.68 -8.57
CA THR A 277 1.34 -4.83 -9.05
C THR A 277 0.36 -5.17 -7.93
N ASP A 278 0.76 -5.03 -6.66
CA ASP A 278 0.14 -5.74 -5.53
C ASP A 278 -0.45 -4.79 -4.47
N GLY A 279 -1.31 -5.30 -3.59
CA GLY A 279 -1.78 -4.62 -2.37
C GLY A 279 -3.00 -5.30 -1.72
N HIS A 280 -2.74 -6.02 -0.63
CA HIS A 280 -3.72 -6.87 0.06
C HIS A 280 -3.80 -6.58 1.56
N CYS A 281 -4.98 -6.72 2.15
CA CYS A 281 -5.21 -6.37 3.56
C CYS A 281 -6.01 -7.42 4.36
N HIS A 282 -6.54 -8.45 3.69
CA HIS A 282 -7.41 -9.46 4.30
C HIS A 282 -6.86 -10.87 4.02
N PRO A 283 -6.90 -11.84 4.94
CA PRO A 283 -6.26 -13.14 4.72
C PRO A 283 -6.70 -13.84 3.42
N GLU A 284 -7.98 -13.76 3.10
CA GLU A 284 -8.57 -14.25 1.86
C GLU A 284 -8.05 -13.56 0.61
N SER A 285 -7.77 -12.25 0.66
CA SER A 285 -7.18 -11.56 -0.49
C SER A 285 -5.76 -12.05 -0.74
N PHE A 286 -4.95 -12.30 0.31
CA PHE A 286 -3.63 -12.92 0.16
C PHE A 286 -3.71 -14.30 -0.50
N TYR A 287 -4.64 -15.14 -0.02
CA TYR A 287 -4.84 -16.47 -0.60
C TYR A 287 -5.22 -16.39 -2.07
N VAL A 288 -6.28 -15.64 -2.39
CA VAL A 288 -6.83 -15.51 -3.74
C VAL A 288 -5.77 -14.96 -4.69
N ALA A 289 -5.03 -13.94 -4.28
CA ALA A 289 -4.00 -13.36 -5.12
C ALA A 289 -2.84 -14.30 -5.38
N ALA A 290 -2.34 -14.99 -4.34
CA ALA A 290 -1.25 -15.94 -4.49
C ALA A 290 -1.60 -17.06 -5.49
N ILE A 291 -2.77 -17.68 -5.36
CA ILE A 291 -3.18 -18.75 -6.27
C ILE A 291 -3.47 -18.22 -7.68
N GLN A 292 -4.03 -17.01 -7.80
CA GLN A 292 -4.30 -16.41 -9.12
C GLN A 292 -2.99 -16.02 -9.82
N GLY A 293 -2.02 -15.50 -9.09
CA GLY A 293 -0.68 -15.18 -9.58
C GLY A 293 0.05 -16.42 -10.07
N ARG A 294 0.09 -17.50 -9.26
CA ARG A 294 0.66 -18.79 -9.68
C ARG A 294 -0.04 -19.34 -10.92
N ALA A 295 -1.38 -19.30 -10.96
CA ALA A 295 -2.15 -19.75 -12.12
C ALA A 295 -1.92 -18.90 -13.38
N ALA A 296 -1.64 -17.61 -13.23
CA ALA A 296 -1.31 -16.74 -14.36
C ALA A 296 0.08 -17.02 -14.92
N LEU A 297 1.07 -17.27 -14.05
CA LEU A 297 2.45 -17.60 -14.42
C LEU A 297 2.62 -19.03 -14.94
N SER A 298 1.66 -19.91 -14.68
CA SER A 298 1.68 -21.32 -15.10
C SER A 298 1.06 -21.59 -16.48
N LYS A 299 0.61 -20.55 -17.19
CA LYS A 299 0.06 -20.64 -18.54
C LYS A 299 1.15 -20.41 -19.58
#